data_AF-A0A8H6S7N2-F1
#
_entry.id   AF-A0A8H6S7N2-F1
#
_cell.length_a   1.000
_cell.length_b   1.000
_cell.length_c   1.000
_cell.angle_alpha   90.00
_cell.angle_beta   90.00
_cell.angle_gamma   90.00
#
_symmetry.space_group_name_H-M   'P 1'
#
loop_
_entity.id
_entity.type
_entity.pdbx_description
1 polymer ?
#
loop_
_entity_poly.entity_id
_entity_poly.type
_entity_poly.pdbx_seq_one_letter_code
_entity_poly.pdbx_strand_id
1 'polypeptide(L)'
;MPMDFSTYIMQINDALNAENGPNLAYLLRPTSPHGKDLVKSLRSPTVVSMAQYKGCISSPWDEVAIQYMLTCTNIAHGRSAEAFKQQSALVS
;
A
#
# COMPACT_ATOMS: atom_id res chain seq x y z
N MET A 1 2.02 -15.97 -7.97
CA MET A 1 3.13 -15.54 -7.09
C MET A 1 2.54 -14.62 -6.05
N PRO A 2 2.67 -14.90 -4.74
CA PRO A 2 2.24 -13.94 -3.73
C PRO A 2 3.02 -12.64 -3.92
N MET A 3 2.32 -11.51 -3.96
CA MET A 3 2.92 -10.20 -4.15
C MET A 3 3.58 -9.75 -2.83
N ASP A 4 4.89 -9.54 -2.84
CA ASP A 4 5.60 -8.88 -1.75
C ASP A 4 5.57 -7.35 -1.90
N PHE A 5 5.94 -6.65 -0.84
CA PHE A 5 5.85 -5.19 -0.81
C PHE A 5 6.81 -4.51 -1.80
N SER A 6 8.00 -5.07 -2.03
CA SER A 6 8.95 -4.57 -3.02
C SER A 6 8.38 -4.63 -4.45
N THR A 7 7.75 -5.75 -4.80
CA THR A 7 7.07 -5.90 -6.10
C THR A 7 5.93 -4.90 -6.23
N TYR A 8 5.17 -4.68 -5.17
CA TYR A 8 4.07 -3.72 -5.16
C TYR A 8 4.55 -2.27 -5.39
N ILE A 9 5.62 -1.86 -4.71
CA ILE A 9 6.23 -0.53 -4.92
C ILE A 9 6.72 -0.37 -6.35
N MET A 10 7.37 -1.38 -6.93
CA MET A 10 7.78 -1.34 -8.33
C MET A 10 6.57 -1.18 -9.26
N GLN A 11 5.48 -1.92 -9.03
CA GLN A 11 4.29 -1.81 -9.87
C GLN A 11 3.61 -0.44 -9.79
N ILE A 12 3.65 0.22 -8.62
CA ILE A 12 3.22 1.62 -8.51
C ILE A 12 4.12 2.50 -9.38
N ASN A 13 5.45 2.38 -9.25
CA ASN A 13 6.38 3.17 -10.05
C ASN A 13 6.19 2.99 -11.55
N ASP A 14 5.99 1.75 -11.99
CA ASP A 14 5.73 1.42 -13.39
C ASP A 14 4.41 2.03 -13.87
N ALA A 15 3.34 1.95 -13.06
CA ALA A 15 2.06 2.56 -13.37
C ALA A 15 2.15 4.09 -13.48
N LEU A 16 2.99 4.73 -12.66
CA LEU A 16 3.25 6.17 -12.70
C LEU A 16 4.02 6.57 -13.96
N ASN A 17 5.12 5.88 -14.26
CA ASN A 17 5.94 6.17 -15.43
C ASN A 17 5.18 5.93 -16.75
N ALA A 18 4.26 4.97 -16.75
CA ALA A 18 3.40 4.67 -17.90
C ALA A 18 2.12 5.52 -17.96
N GLU A 19 1.92 6.47 -17.03
CA GLU A 19 0.69 7.28 -16.90
C GLU A 19 -0.60 6.44 -16.86
N ASN A 20 -0.50 5.23 -16.31
CA ASN A 20 -1.59 4.25 -16.30
C ASN A 20 -2.48 4.40 -15.07
N GLY A 21 -3.34 5.42 -15.10
CA GLY A 21 -4.31 5.72 -14.03
C GLY A 21 -5.20 4.54 -13.61
N PRO A 22 -5.78 3.74 -14.53
CA PRO A 22 -6.59 2.59 -14.17
C PRO A 22 -5.82 1.52 -13.39
N ASN A 23 -4.58 1.22 -13.79
CA ASN A 23 -3.75 0.25 -13.06
C ASN A 23 -3.36 0.79 -11.68
N LEU A 24 -3.01 2.07 -11.59
CA LEU A 24 -2.72 2.73 -10.33
C LEU A 24 -3.91 2.69 -9.37
N ALA A 25 -5.13 2.97 -9.86
CA ALA A 25 -6.35 2.87 -9.08
C ALA A 25 -6.64 1.43 -8.62
N TYR A 26 -6.33 0.43 -9.45
CA TYR A 26 -6.44 -0.97 -9.06
C TYR A 26 -5.46 -1.32 -7.94
N LEU A 27 -4.20 -0.88 -8.04
CA LEU A 27 -3.14 -1.11 -7.04
C LEU A 27 -3.45 -0.46 -5.69
N LEU A 28 -4.08 0.72 -5.68
CA LEU A 28 -4.41 1.48 -4.46
C LEU A 28 -5.77 1.14 -3.86
N ARG A 29 -6.51 0.19 -4.42
CA ARG A 29 -7.85 -0.18 -3.95
C ARG A 29 -7.73 -1.20 -2.79
N PRO A 30 -8.15 -0.86 -1.55
CA PRO A 30 -7.96 -1.74 -0.38
C PRO A 30 -8.72 -3.07 -0.43
N THR A 31 -9.71 -3.17 -1.32
CA THR A 31 -10.52 -4.38 -1.54
C THR A 31 -9.97 -5.27 -2.66
N SER A 32 -8.88 -4.88 -3.32
CA SER A 32 -8.29 -5.66 -4.39
C SER A 32 -7.63 -6.94 -3.88
N PRO A 33 -7.61 -8.03 -4.69
CA PRO A 33 -7.09 -9.33 -4.27
C PRO A 33 -5.64 -9.31 -3.75
N HIS A 34 -4.77 -8.47 -4.33
CA HIS A 34 -3.37 -8.38 -3.96
C HIS A 34 -3.14 -7.84 -2.54
N GLY A 35 -4.09 -7.08 -1.99
CA GLY A 35 -4.02 -6.59 -0.61
C GLY A 35 -3.92 -7.74 0.41
N LYS A 36 -4.61 -8.87 0.16
CA LYS A 36 -4.52 -10.05 1.04
C LYS A 36 -3.16 -10.70 1.01
N ASP A 37 -2.52 -10.74 -0.16
CA ASP A 37 -1.19 -11.33 -0.32
C ASP A 37 -0.11 -10.43 0.28
N LEU A 38 -0.25 -9.11 0.14
CA LEU A 38 0.63 -8.12 0.75
C LEU A 38 0.64 -8.20 2.28
N VAL A 39 -0.54 -8.31 2.90
CA VAL A 39 -0.64 -8.45 4.36
C VAL A 39 0.02 -9.75 4.85
N LYS A 40 -0.03 -10.84 4.08
CA LYS A 40 0.66 -12.08 4.44
C LYS A 40 2.18 -11.96 4.32
N SER A 41 2.66 -11.14 3.38
CA SER A 41 4.09 -10.93 3.15
C SER A 41 4.79 -10.20 4.30
N LEU A 42 4.05 -9.42 5.10
CA LEU A 42 4.60 -8.62 6.19
C LEU A 42 3.92 -8.97 7.52
N ARG A 43 4.70 -9.52 8.45
CA ARG A 43 4.23 -9.89 9.79
C ARG A 43 4.15 -8.63 10.66
N SER A 44 2.97 -8.03 10.73
CA SER A 44 2.67 -6.84 11.58
C SER A 44 3.51 -5.60 11.24
N PRO A 45 3.33 -5.03 10.05
CA PRO A 45 4.06 -3.85 9.63
C PRO A 45 3.68 -2.60 10.43
N THR A 46 4.69 -1.78 10.71
CA THR A 46 4.59 -0.47 11.34
C THR A 46 5.25 0.58 10.45
N VAL A 47 4.88 1.85 10.62
CA VAL A 47 5.53 3.00 9.93
C VAL A 47 7.06 2.91 10.06
N VAL A 48 7.55 2.59 11.26
CA VAL A 48 8.99 2.48 11.56
C VAL A 48 9.64 1.35 10.75
N SER A 49 9.03 0.16 10.73
CA SER A 49 9.55 -0.99 9.96
C SER A 49 9.54 -0.78 8.44
N MET A 50 8.72 0.16 7.98
CA MET A 50 8.57 0.48 6.56
C MET A 50 9.34 1.74 6.14
N ALA A 51 10.00 2.43 7.07
CA ALA A 51 10.77 3.64 6.77
C ALA A 51 11.87 3.41 5.73
N GLN A 52 12.39 2.18 5.63
CA GLN A 52 13.36 1.78 4.61
C GLN A 52 12.86 1.91 3.16
N TYR A 53 11.54 1.95 2.96
CA TYR A 53 10.93 2.10 1.63
C TYR A 53 10.65 3.56 1.26
N LYS A 54 10.90 4.50 2.18
CA LYS A 54 10.77 5.93 1.91
C LYS A 54 11.86 6.37 0.92
N GLY A 55 11.49 7.10 -0.11
CA GLY A 55 12.37 7.53 -1.20
C GLY A 55 12.69 6.46 -2.25
N CYS A 56 12.11 5.25 -2.16
CA CYS A 56 12.30 4.22 -3.17
C CYS A 56 11.57 4.51 -4.49
N ILE A 57 10.54 5.35 -4.43
CA ILE A 57 9.79 5.84 -5.60
C ILE A 57 9.53 7.34 -5.44
N SER A 58 8.99 7.98 -6.48
CA SER A 58 8.74 9.42 -6.47
C SER A 58 7.79 9.81 -5.34
N SER A 59 8.20 10.79 -4.52
CA SER A 59 7.32 11.37 -3.51
C SER A 59 6.12 12.04 -4.19
N PRO A 60 4.89 11.92 -3.65
CA PRO A 60 4.51 11.31 -2.36
C PRO A 60 4.11 9.83 -2.45
N TRP A 61 4.37 9.14 -3.56
CA TRP A 61 3.84 7.79 -3.82
C TRP A 61 4.42 6.72 -2.90
N ASP A 62 5.65 6.91 -2.43
CA ASP A 62 6.28 6.05 -1.42
C ASP A 62 5.48 6.08 -0.10
N GLU A 63 5.10 7.27 0.36
CA GLU A 63 4.29 7.46 1.56
C GLU A 63 2.87 6.89 1.37
N VAL A 64 2.28 7.10 0.18
CA VAL A 64 0.98 6.51 -0.19
C VAL A 64 1.04 4.97 -0.16
N ALA A 65 2.09 4.36 -0.71
CA ALA A 65 2.27 2.91 -0.73
C ALA A 65 2.39 2.34 0.70
N ILE A 66 3.17 3.00 1.57
CA ILE A 66 3.33 2.63 2.99
C ILE A 66 1.99 2.72 3.71
N GLN A 67 1.31 3.86 3.59
CA GLN A 67 0.04 4.12 4.27
C GLN A 67 -1.06 3.16 3.79
N TYR A 68 -1.14 2.87 2.49
CA TYR A 68 -2.06 1.88 1.93
C TYR A 68 -1.87 0.49 2.58
N MET A 69 -0.61 0.10 2.78
CA MET A 69 -0.30 -1.20 3.35
C MET A 69 -0.71 -1.29 4.82
N LEU A 70 -0.49 -0.22 5.59
CA LEU A 70 -0.97 -0.12 6.98
C LEU A 70 -2.51 -0.20 7.02
N THR A 71 -3.21 0.45 6.09
CA THR A 71 -4.67 0.36 5.97
C THR A 71 -5.11 -1.07 5.71
N CYS A 72 -4.52 -1.76 4.72
CA CYS A 72 -4.82 -3.16 4.41
C CYS A 72 -4.55 -4.09 5.60
N THR A 73 -3.48 -3.82 6.35
CA THR A 73 -3.14 -4.55 7.58
C THR A 73 -4.23 -4.39 8.63
N ASN A 74 -4.70 -3.16 8.89
CA ASN A 74 -5.77 -2.92 9.86
C ASN A 74 -7.09 -3.56 9.43
N ILE A 75 -7.43 -3.53 8.14
CA ILE A 75 -8.59 -4.25 7.59
C ILE A 75 -8.48 -5.75 7.86
N ALA A 76 -7.33 -6.36 7.56
CA ALA A 76 -7.12 -7.79 7.75
C ALA A 76 -7.18 -8.22 9.22
N HIS A 77 -6.84 -7.34 10.16
CA HIS A 77 -6.94 -7.58 11.60
C HIS A 77 -8.32 -7.22 12.19
N GLY A 78 -9.31 -6.84 11.37
CA GLY A 78 -10.64 -6.45 11.85
C GLY A 78 -10.68 -5.10 12.60
N ARG A 79 -9.65 -4.27 12.45
CA ARG A 79 -9.50 -2.96 13.10
C ARG A 79 -10.10 -1.85 12.25
N SER A 80 -11.42 -1.87 12.13
CA SER A 80 -12.16 -0.99 11.20
C SER A 80 -12.00 0.51 11.51
N ALA A 81 -11.86 0.90 12.78
CA ALA A 81 -11.70 2.31 13.17
C ALA A 81 -10.33 2.85 12.74
N GLU A 82 -9.26 2.09 12.96
CA GLU A 82 -7.91 2.43 12.55
C GLU A 82 -7.78 2.43 11.01
N ALA A 83 -8.37 1.42 10.36
CA ALA A 83 -8.41 1.36 8.90
C ALA A 83 -9.12 2.58 8.30
N PHE A 84 -10.26 2.99 8.87
CA PHE A 84 -10.96 4.20 8.44
C PHE A 84 -10.08 5.45 8.62
N LYS A 85 -9.50 5.63 9.80
CA LYS A 85 -8.62 6.78 10.08
C LYS A 85 -7.45 6.87 9.09
N GLN A 86 -6.83 5.74 8.77
CA GLN A 86 -5.70 5.70 7.82
C GLN A 86 -6.13 5.92 6.37
N GLN A 87 -7.28 5.37 5.97
CA GLN A 87 -7.84 5.58 4.64
C GLN A 87 -8.30 7.02 4.43
N SER A 88 -8.91 7.65 5.43
CA SER A 88 -9.33 9.05 5.34
C SER A 88 -8.13 9.97 5.12
N ALA A 89 -7.01 9.71 5.80
CA ALA A 89 -5.77 10.47 5.61
C ALA A 89 -5.12 10.30 4.22
N LEU A 90 -5.49 9.26 3.46
CA LEU A 90 -5.03 9.05 2.09
C LEU A 90 -5.86 9.82 1.04
N VAL A 91 -7.10 10.17 1.38
CA VAL A 91 -8.09 10.72 0.43
C VAL A 91 -8.39 12.21 0.73
N SER A 92 -8.00 12.71 1.92
CA SER A 92 -8.15 14.11 2.36
C SER A 92 -6.97 14.98 1.96
#